data_AF-A0A970JD44-F1
#
_entry.id   AF-A0A970JD44-F1
#
_cell.length_a   1.000
_cell.length_b   1.000
_cell.length_c   1.000
_cell.angle_alpha   90.00
_cell.angle_beta   90.00
_cell.angle_gamma   90.00
#
_symmetry.space_group_name_H-M   'P 1'
#
loop_
_entity.id
_entity.type
_entity.pdbx_description
1 polymer ?
#
loop_
_entity_poly.entity_id
_entity_poly.type
_entity_poly.pdbx_seq_one_letter_code
_entity_poly.pdbx_strand_id
1 'polypeptide(L)'
;MPNMSPKKTPMPHIEDKLRTTTFKEVALGYSEEEAKQEAERCLNCKHRPCVSGCPVGVQIPDFISLIKEGRYIEAYEKITETNTLPAICGRVCPQENQCEKYCVRGIKGESVGIGRLERFAADYYLKHGEFKAPKIEKNNIKVAVIGSGPAGLACAGELAKRGYDVTIFEAFHKPGGVLVYGIPEFRLSKEIVQKEIDALTQMGVKIQTNVVVGKSILIEELFNEYGFSAVFIGTGAGLPSFLNIEGESYNGVYSANEFLTRINLMKAYEFPNVDTPIYVGKKVAVVGGGNVAMDAARSAKRLGAD
;
A
#
# COMPACT_ATOMS: atom_id res chain seq x y z
N MET A 1 -18.15 -11.70 26.66
CA MET A 1 -17.60 -10.45 27.24
C MET A 1 -16.33 -10.10 26.48
N PRO A 2 -15.98 -8.81 26.27
CA PRO A 2 -14.78 -8.46 25.53
C PRO A 2 -13.50 -8.93 26.26
N ASN A 3 -12.48 -9.30 25.49
CA ASN A 3 -11.15 -9.60 26.02
C ASN A 3 -10.55 -8.32 26.62
N MET A 4 -10.32 -8.31 27.93
CA MET A 4 -9.86 -7.12 28.65
C MET A 4 -8.33 -6.94 28.66
N SER A 5 -7.57 -7.78 27.95
CA SER A 5 -6.11 -7.68 27.86
C SER A 5 -5.63 -6.25 27.51
N PRO A 6 -4.76 -5.64 28.32
CA PRO A 6 -4.28 -4.27 28.10
C PRO A 6 -3.31 -4.16 26.91
N LYS A 7 -2.79 -5.29 26.40
CA LYS A 7 -1.86 -5.34 25.27
C LYS A 7 -2.55 -5.96 24.05
N LYS A 8 -2.16 -5.52 22.85
CA LYS A 8 -2.51 -6.17 21.60
C LYS A 8 -1.99 -7.59 21.60
N THR A 9 -2.73 -8.48 20.95
CA THR A 9 -2.21 -9.79 20.56
C THR A 9 -0.91 -9.56 19.79
N PRO A 10 0.20 -10.20 20.17
CA PRO A 10 1.47 -10.03 19.48
C PRO A 10 1.34 -10.55 18.04
N MET A 11 1.88 -9.79 17.08
CA MET A 11 1.96 -10.26 15.69
C MET A 11 3.23 -11.08 15.52
N PRO A 12 3.19 -12.25 14.87
CA PRO A 12 4.39 -13.00 14.54
C PRO A 12 5.23 -12.22 13.53
N HIS A 13 6.55 -12.35 13.67
CA HIS A 13 7.52 -11.70 12.81
C HIS A 13 8.61 -12.71 12.43
N ILE A 14 9.27 -12.53 11.28
CA ILE A 14 10.44 -13.34 10.93
C ILE A 14 11.55 -13.17 11.98
N GLU A 15 12.46 -14.12 12.08
CA GLU A 15 13.59 -14.06 13.02
C GLU A 15 14.49 -12.84 12.77
N ASP A 16 15.04 -12.26 13.84
CA ASP A 16 15.82 -11.02 13.77
C ASP A 16 17.02 -11.10 12.80
N LYS A 17 17.71 -12.24 12.75
CA LYS A 17 18.83 -12.46 11.81
C LYS A 17 18.37 -12.41 10.34
N LEU A 18 17.16 -12.89 10.04
CA LEU A 18 16.57 -12.84 8.70
C LEU A 18 16.01 -11.46 8.36
N ARG A 19 15.58 -10.67 9.37
CA ARG A 19 15.13 -9.29 9.17
C ARG A 19 16.23 -8.38 8.65
N THR A 20 17.49 -8.65 8.95
CA THR A 20 18.62 -7.78 8.55
C THR A 20 19.33 -8.26 7.29
N THR A 21 18.99 -9.42 6.76
CA THR A 21 19.70 -10.04 5.62
C THR A 21 18.78 -10.36 4.44
N THR A 22 17.46 -10.17 4.59
CA THR A 22 16.48 -10.43 3.53
C THR A 22 15.52 -9.26 3.35
N PHE A 23 14.91 -9.20 2.16
CA PHE A 23 13.84 -8.25 1.84
C PHE A 23 12.43 -8.84 2.04
N LYS A 24 12.32 -10.02 2.69
CA LYS A 24 11.03 -10.64 3.02
C LYS A 24 10.22 -9.77 3.99
N GLU A 25 8.89 -9.83 3.88
CA GLU A 25 7.98 -9.11 4.78
C GLU A 25 8.28 -9.48 6.24
N VAL A 26 8.50 -8.47 7.08
CA VAL A 26 8.96 -8.68 8.46
C VAL A 26 7.82 -9.11 9.37
N ALA A 27 6.66 -8.49 9.23
CA ALA A 27 5.44 -8.82 9.96
C ALA A 27 4.66 -9.88 9.18
N LEU A 28 4.37 -11.03 9.80
CA LEU A 28 3.80 -12.20 9.11
C LEU A 28 2.28 -12.20 9.03
N GLY A 29 1.60 -11.27 9.72
CA GLY A 29 0.14 -11.25 9.81
C GLY A 29 -0.35 -12.14 10.95
N TYR A 30 -1.64 -12.05 11.27
CA TYR A 30 -2.25 -12.92 12.29
C TYR A 30 -2.67 -14.27 11.71
N SER A 31 -2.63 -15.30 12.55
CA SER A 31 -3.46 -16.49 12.38
C SER A 31 -4.93 -16.17 12.64
N GLU A 32 -5.84 -17.08 12.29
CA GLU A 32 -7.27 -16.93 12.62
C GLU A 32 -7.52 -16.81 14.13
N GLU A 33 -6.80 -17.60 14.94
CA GLU A 33 -6.92 -17.59 16.40
C GLU A 33 -6.46 -16.24 16.97
N GLU A 34 -5.30 -15.75 16.53
CA GLU A 34 -4.75 -14.46 16.96
C GLU A 34 -5.66 -13.30 16.52
N ALA A 35 -6.21 -13.36 15.31
CA ALA A 35 -7.13 -12.35 14.79
C ALA A 35 -8.44 -12.32 15.60
N LYS A 36 -9.01 -13.48 15.93
CA LYS A 36 -10.18 -13.57 16.81
C LYS A 36 -9.87 -13.02 18.20
N GLN A 37 -8.75 -13.42 18.80
CA GLN A 37 -8.33 -12.95 20.11
C GLN A 37 -8.15 -11.43 20.16
N GLU A 38 -7.55 -10.84 19.12
CA GLU A 38 -7.41 -9.38 19.01
C GLU A 38 -8.75 -8.71 18.77
N ALA A 39 -9.59 -9.28 17.90
CA ALA A 39 -10.93 -8.75 17.61
C ALA A 39 -11.78 -8.69 18.88
N GLU A 40 -11.72 -9.71 19.75
CA GLU A 40 -12.41 -9.77 21.05
C GLU A 40 -12.10 -8.59 21.98
N ARG A 41 -10.96 -7.91 21.81
CA ARG A 41 -10.60 -6.70 22.60
C ARG A 41 -11.44 -5.48 22.22
N CYS A 42 -12.06 -5.47 21.04
CA CYS A 42 -12.94 -4.39 20.60
C CYS A 42 -14.21 -4.33 21.45
N LEU A 43 -14.45 -3.16 22.04
CA LEU A 43 -15.59 -2.88 22.92
C LEU A 43 -16.90 -2.60 22.15
N ASN A 44 -16.86 -2.56 20.82
CA ASN A 44 -17.98 -2.16 19.97
C ASN A 44 -18.60 -0.81 20.42
N CYS A 45 -17.76 0.22 20.58
CA CYS A 45 -18.16 1.53 21.10
C CYS A 45 -19.27 2.15 20.24
N LYS A 46 -20.41 2.49 20.85
CA LYS A 46 -21.57 3.10 20.15
C LYS A 46 -21.23 4.38 19.38
N HIS A 47 -20.34 5.22 19.92
CA HIS A 47 -19.93 6.49 19.31
C HIS A 47 -18.76 6.35 18.30
N ARG A 48 -18.26 5.13 18.06
CA ARG A 48 -17.33 4.76 16.97
C ARG A 48 -16.16 5.74 16.70
N PRO A 49 -15.36 6.14 17.69
CA PRO A 49 -14.34 7.18 17.50
C PRO A 49 -13.21 6.76 16.54
N CYS A 50 -12.94 5.45 16.44
CA CYS A 50 -11.99 4.91 15.48
C CYS A 50 -12.39 5.14 14.02
N VAL A 51 -13.69 5.20 13.71
CA VAL A 51 -14.21 5.44 12.36
C VAL A 51 -13.91 6.89 11.95
N SER A 52 -14.16 7.85 12.85
CA SER A 52 -13.80 9.27 12.62
C SER A 52 -12.29 9.49 12.47
N GLY A 53 -11.48 8.63 13.08
CA GLY A 53 -10.03 8.64 12.93
C GLY A 53 -9.52 8.01 11.63
N CYS A 54 -10.38 7.33 10.86
CA CYS A 54 -10.03 6.74 9.57
C CYS A 54 -10.36 7.74 8.45
N PRO A 55 -9.40 8.15 7.61
CA PRO A 55 -9.64 9.15 6.57
C PRO A 55 -10.73 8.79 5.56
N VAL A 56 -10.95 7.49 5.33
CA VAL A 56 -11.97 6.97 4.40
C VAL A 56 -13.20 6.42 5.12
N GLY A 57 -13.27 6.55 6.46
CA GLY A 57 -14.45 6.18 7.23
C GLY A 57 -14.76 4.68 7.24
N VAL A 58 -13.75 3.81 7.26
CA VAL A 58 -13.95 2.34 7.36
C VAL A 58 -14.84 2.01 8.55
N GLN A 59 -15.84 1.14 8.35
CA GLN A 59 -16.78 0.69 9.37
C GLN A 59 -16.11 -0.30 10.35
N ILE A 60 -15.16 0.20 11.14
CA ILE A 60 -14.23 -0.60 11.94
C ILE A 60 -14.91 -1.55 12.92
N PRO A 61 -15.88 -1.12 13.75
CA PRO A 61 -16.53 -2.05 14.68
C PRO A 61 -17.29 -3.18 13.96
N ASP A 62 -17.76 -2.93 12.73
CA ASP A 62 -18.61 -3.86 11.99
C ASP A 62 -17.76 -4.98 11.40
N PHE A 63 -16.66 -4.67 10.71
CA PHE A 63 -15.77 -5.72 10.20
C PHE A 63 -15.09 -6.50 11.32
N ILE A 64 -14.75 -5.84 12.44
CA ILE A 64 -14.17 -6.54 13.60
C ILE A 64 -15.17 -7.51 14.21
N SER A 65 -16.46 -7.17 14.24
CA SER A 65 -17.50 -8.08 14.72
C SER A 65 -17.62 -9.32 13.82
N LEU A 66 -17.53 -9.14 12.50
CA LEU A 66 -17.49 -10.25 11.54
C LEU A 66 -16.27 -11.15 11.75
N ILE A 67 -15.09 -10.60 12.07
CA ILE A 67 -13.90 -11.41 12.43
C ILE A 67 -14.16 -12.23 13.70
N LYS A 68 -14.78 -11.66 14.74
CA LYS A 68 -15.15 -12.41 15.96
C LYS A 68 -16.05 -13.61 15.65
N GLU A 69 -16.99 -13.42 14.72
CA GLU A 69 -17.93 -14.44 14.28
C GLU A 69 -17.31 -15.49 13.34
N GLY A 70 -16.04 -15.32 12.93
CA GLY A 70 -15.39 -16.21 11.96
C GLY A 70 -15.77 -15.94 10.50
N ARG A 71 -16.43 -14.81 10.21
CA ARG A 71 -16.95 -14.42 8.89
C ARG A 71 -15.94 -13.52 8.17
N TYR A 72 -14.75 -14.04 7.87
CA TYR A 72 -13.63 -13.21 7.42
C TYR A 72 -13.77 -12.65 6.00
N ILE A 73 -14.40 -13.39 5.09
CA ILE A 73 -14.69 -12.91 3.73
C ILE A 73 -15.65 -11.71 3.79
N GLU A 74 -16.69 -11.81 4.61
CA GLU A 74 -17.64 -10.72 4.80
C GLU A 74 -17.00 -9.53 5.53
N ALA A 75 -16.04 -9.78 6.43
CA ALA A 75 -15.26 -8.72 7.04
C ALA A 75 -14.45 -7.94 5.99
N TYR A 76 -13.85 -8.63 5.03
CA TYR A 76 -13.17 -8.00 3.90
C TYR A 76 -14.14 -7.18 3.05
N GLU A 77 -15.28 -7.76 2.66
CA GLU A 77 -16.31 -7.08 1.88
C GLU A 77 -16.77 -5.80 2.60
N LYS A 78 -16.95 -5.87 3.92
CA LYS A 78 -17.32 -4.72 4.76
C LYS A 78 -16.28 -3.60 4.74
N ILE A 79 -15.00 -3.93 4.69
CA ILE A 79 -13.93 -2.93 4.55
C ILE A 79 -13.98 -2.28 3.16
N THR A 80 -14.19 -3.10 2.12
CA THR A 80 -14.17 -2.65 0.72
C THR A 80 -15.35 -1.76 0.31
N GLU A 81 -16.38 -1.63 1.15
CA GLU A 81 -17.43 -0.61 0.99
C GLU A 81 -16.87 0.82 0.97
N THR A 82 -15.72 1.05 1.61
CA THR A 82 -15.14 2.40 1.79
C THR A 82 -13.66 2.49 1.46
N ASN A 83 -12.91 1.39 1.59
CA ASN A 83 -11.48 1.35 1.28
C ASN A 83 -11.20 0.47 0.05
N THR A 84 -10.61 1.05 -1.00
CA THR A 84 -10.28 0.33 -2.23
C THR A 84 -9.01 -0.50 -2.14
N LEU A 85 -8.14 -0.28 -1.14
CA LEU A 85 -6.82 -0.93 -1.04
C LEU A 85 -6.55 -1.48 0.37
N PRO A 86 -7.44 -2.32 0.94
CA PRO A 86 -7.35 -2.78 2.33
C PRO A 86 -6.07 -3.59 2.62
N ALA A 87 -5.60 -4.40 1.67
CA ALA A 87 -4.37 -5.19 1.84
C ALA A 87 -3.13 -4.31 1.99
N ILE A 88 -3.17 -3.09 1.44
CA ILE A 88 -2.10 -2.09 1.54
C ILE A 88 -2.28 -1.24 2.80
N CYS A 89 -3.47 -0.66 3.01
CA CYS A 89 -3.75 0.24 4.14
C CYS A 89 -3.48 -0.42 5.49
N GLY A 90 -3.87 -1.68 5.67
CA GLY A 90 -3.60 -2.43 6.91
C GLY A 90 -2.10 -2.60 7.22
N ARG A 91 -1.22 -2.47 6.22
CA ARG A 91 0.24 -2.58 6.36
C ARG A 91 0.94 -1.24 6.57
N VAL A 92 0.49 -0.19 5.88
CA VAL A 92 1.29 1.03 5.73
C VAL A 92 0.66 2.28 6.34
N CYS A 93 -0.63 2.26 6.70
CA CYS A 93 -1.23 3.38 7.40
C CYS A 93 -0.49 3.64 8.72
N PRO A 94 -0.23 4.90 9.10
CA PRO A 94 0.28 5.23 10.43
C PRO A 94 -0.87 5.20 11.42
N GLN A 95 -1.30 4.00 11.84
CA GLN A 95 -2.53 3.84 12.64
C GLN A 95 -2.44 4.59 13.98
N GLU A 96 -1.24 4.74 14.53
CA GLU A 96 -0.93 5.54 15.72
C GLU A 96 -1.29 7.02 15.59
N ASN A 97 -1.44 7.52 14.36
CA ASN A 97 -1.89 8.87 14.04
C ASN A 97 -3.30 8.92 13.45
N GLN A 98 -3.96 7.76 13.30
CA GLN A 98 -5.26 7.60 12.65
C GLN A 98 -6.23 6.80 13.54
N CYS A 99 -6.90 5.79 13.00
CA CYS A 99 -7.97 5.03 13.66
C CYS A 99 -7.61 4.49 15.05
N GLU A 100 -6.37 4.04 15.25
CA GLU A 100 -5.93 3.49 16.53
C GLU A 100 -5.64 4.55 17.59
N LYS A 101 -5.25 5.77 17.19
CA LYS A 101 -5.10 6.94 18.09
C LYS A 101 -6.38 7.23 18.85
N TYR A 102 -7.52 7.09 18.17
CA TYR A 102 -8.84 7.41 18.71
C TYR A 102 -9.53 6.21 19.36
N CYS A 103 -8.87 5.06 19.43
CA CYS A 103 -9.44 3.87 20.05
C CYS A 103 -9.56 4.04 21.57
N VAL A 104 -10.75 3.84 22.15
CA VAL A 104 -11.00 3.96 23.60
C VAL A 104 -10.11 3.03 24.43
N ARG A 105 -9.75 1.84 23.90
CA ARG A 105 -8.81 0.92 24.55
C ARG A 105 -7.41 1.53 24.73
N GLY A 106 -7.01 2.44 23.83
CA GLY A 106 -5.73 3.12 23.83
C GLY A 106 -5.51 4.14 24.95
N ILE A 107 -6.55 4.50 25.72
CA ILE A 107 -6.44 5.51 26.79
C ILE A 107 -5.67 4.96 28.01
N LYS A 108 -5.88 3.70 28.36
CA LYS A 108 -5.28 3.04 29.56
C LYS A 108 -4.43 1.81 29.21
N GLY A 109 -4.16 1.59 27.93
CA GLY A 109 -3.43 0.43 27.41
C GLY A 109 -3.16 0.60 25.93
N GLU A 110 -2.92 -0.49 25.22
CA GLU A 110 -2.80 -0.46 23.77
C GLU A 110 -4.17 -0.45 23.11
N SER A 111 -4.30 0.30 22.01
CA SER A 111 -5.46 0.28 21.13
C SER A 111 -5.78 -1.13 20.64
N VAL A 112 -6.98 -1.33 20.08
CA VAL A 112 -7.22 -2.50 19.23
C VAL A 112 -6.30 -2.42 18.02
N GLY A 113 -5.68 -3.52 17.61
CA GLY A 113 -4.85 -3.64 16.41
C GLY A 113 -5.68 -3.61 15.14
N ILE A 114 -6.34 -2.48 14.86
CA ILE A 114 -7.26 -2.28 13.75
C ILE A 114 -6.56 -2.54 12.41
N GLY A 115 -5.36 -1.98 12.20
CA GLY A 115 -4.62 -2.18 10.95
C GLY A 115 -4.23 -3.65 10.74
N ARG A 116 -3.91 -4.36 11.84
CA ARG A 116 -3.57 -5.79 11.81
C ARG A 116 -4.78 -6.67 11.46
N LEU A 117 -5.96 -6.30 11.96
CA LEU A 117 -7.22 -6.99 11.64
C LEU A 117 -7.70 -6.70 10.22
N GLU A 118 -7.55 -5.47 9.74
CA GLU A 118 -7.80 -5.10 8.34
C GLU A 118 -6.89 -5.90 7.40
N ARG A 119 -5.59 -5.93 7.71
CA ARG A 119 -4.61 -6.77 7.00
C ARG A 119 -5.03 -8.24 7.01
N PHE A 120 -5.41 -8.79 8.16
CA PHE A 120 -5.82 -10.19 8.28
C PHE A 120 -7.01 -10.50 7.36
N ALA A 121 -8.07 -9.68 7.38
CA ALA A 121 -9.24 -9.88 6.52
C ALA A 121 -8.86 -9.85 5.04
N ALA A 122 -8.02 -8.91 4.63
CA ALA A 122 -7.53 -8.81 3.25
C ALA A 122 -6.64 -10.00 2.84
N ASP A 123 -5.67 -10.38 3.68
CA ASP A 123 -4.80 -11.52 3.43
C ASP A 123 -5.60 -12.85 3.37
N TYR A 124 -6.65 -12.98 4.19
CA TYR A 124 -7.54 -14.13 4.18
C TYR A 124 -8.35 -14.19 2.88
N TYR A 125 -8.91 -13.06 2.44
CA TYR A 125 -9.65 -12.96 1.17
C TYR A 125 -8.75 -13.27 -0.03
N LEU A 126 -7.52 -12.77 -0.07
CA LEU A 126 -6.58 -13.08 -1.16
C LEU A 126 -6.21 -14.58 -1.26
N LYS A 127 -6.37 -15.34 -0.18
CA LYS A 127 -6.07 -16.79 -0.14
C LYS A 127 -7.27 -17.68 -0.37
N HIS A 128 -8.44 -17.30 0.14
CA HIS A 128 -9.63 -18.16 0.20
C HIS A 128 -10.85 -17.55 -0.51
N GLY A 129 -10.82 -16.25 -0.76
CA GLY A 129 -11.87 -15.56 -1.48
C GLY A 129 -11.82 -15.86 -2.97
N GLU A 130 -12.95 -15.62 -3.61
CA GLU A 130 -13.06 -15.63 -5.06
C GLU A 130 -13.35 -14.20 -5.51
N PHE A 131 -12.51 -13.67 -6.40
CA PHE A 131 -12.80 -12.38 -6.99
C PHE A 131 -14.02 -12.50 -7.91
N LYS A 132 -15.12 -11.87 -7.51
CA LYS A 132 -16.34 -11.80 -8.32
C LYS A 132 -16.41 -10.42 -8.92
N ALA A 133 -16.00 -10.31 -10.19
CA ALA A 133 -16.18 -9.08 -10.94
C ALA A 133 -17.66 -8.68 -10.87
N PRO A 134 -17.99 -7.48 -10.37
CA PRO A 134 -19.38 -7.05 -10.30
C PRO A 134 -19.96 -6.98 -11.72
N LYS A 135 -21.24 -7.31 -11.87
CA LYS A 135 -21.96 -7.03 -13.11
C LYS A 135 -22.06 -5.51 -13.26
N ILE A 136 -21.29 -4.97 -14.18
CA ILE A 136 -21.21 -3.54 -14.44
C ILE A 136 -21.92 -3.25 -15.76
N GLU A 137 -22.98 -2.44 -15.71
CA GLU A 137 -23.57 -1.86 -16.91
C GLU A 137 -22.65 -0.76 -17.45
N LYS A 138 -22.20 -0.90 -18.70
CA LYS A 138 -21.27 0.05 -19.33
C LYS A 138 -22.04 1.27 -19.83
N ASN A 139 -21.51 2.45 -19.53
CA ASN A 139 -22.04 3.73 -20.01
C ASN A 139 -21.32 4.24 -21.28
N ASN A 140 -20.27 3.53 -21.72
CA ASN A 140 -19.44 3.84 -22.91
C ASN A 140 -18.74 5.21 -22.88
N ILE A 141 -18.63 5.84 -21.71
CA ILE A 141 -17.87 7.09 -21.52
C ILE A 141 -16.44 6.73 -21.15
N LYS A 142 -15.47 7.25 -21.90
CA LYS A 142 -14.04 7.00 -21.67
C LYS A 142 -13.45 7.99 -20.67
N VAL A 143 -12.69 7.50 -19.70
CA VAL A 143 -11.96 8.33 -18.73
C VAL A 143 -10.48 7.93 -18.68
N ALA A 144 -9.59 8.90 -18.81
CA ALA A 144 -8.15 8.70 -18.68
C ALA A 144 -7.70 9.00 -17.24
N VAL A 145 -6.80 8.17 -16.72
CA VAL A 145 -6.19 8.33 -15.40
C VAL A 145 -4.67 8.40 -15.60
N ILE A 146 -4.05 9.53 -15.28
CA ILE A 146 -2.61 9.73 -15.44
C ILE A 146 -1.91 9.42 -14.11
N GLY A 147 -1.12 8.35 -14.09
CA GLY A 147 -0.42 7.83 -12.92
C GLY A 147 -1.15 6.65 -12.27
N SER A 148 -0.41 5.58 -11.99
CA SER A 148 -0.92 4.33 -11.40
C SER A 148 -0.62 4.18 -9.90
N GLY A 149 -0.38 5.29 -9.20
CA GLY A 149 -0.25 5.28 -7.74
C GLY A 149 -1.59 5.00 -7.03
N PRO A 150 -1.62 4.97 -5.69
CA PRO A 150 -2.83 4.66 -4.92
C PRO A 150 -4.06 5.50 -5.34
N ALA A 151 -3.87 6.79 -5.61
CA ALA A 151 -4.93 7.68 -6.05
C ALA A 151 -5.50 7.29 -7.43
N GLY A 152 -4.64 6.98 -8.40
CA GLY A 152 -5.05 6.55 -9.73
C GLY A 152 -5.75 5.19 -9.71
N LEU A 153 -5.22 4.22 -8.95
CA LEU A 153 -5.83 2.90 -8.78
C LEU A 153 -7.22 3.01 -8.13
N ALA A 154 -7.36 3.80 -7.06
CA ALA A 154 -8.64 4.01 -6.39
C ALA A 154 -9.66 4.71 -7.30
N CYS A 155 -9.24 5.77 -8.00
CA CYS A 155 -10.08 6.48 -8.96
C CYS A 155 -10.56 5.56 -10.08
N ALA A 156 -9.64 4.78 -10.67
CA ALA A 156 -9.96 3.85 -11.74
C ALA A 156 -10.92 2.75 -11.29
N GLY A 157 -10.71 2.19 -10.10
CA GLY A 157 -11.61 1.18 -9.53
C GLY A 157 -13.03 1.70 -9.33
N GLU A 158 -13.17 2.89 -8.75
CA GLU A 158 -14.50 3.49 -8.52
C GLU A 158 -15.21 3.87 -9.82
N LEU A 159 -14.49 4.42 -10.80
CA LEU A 159 -15.04 4.71 -12.13
C LEU A 159 -15.44 3.42 -12.85
N ALA A 160 -14.63 2.36 -12.77
CA ALA A 160 -14.97 1.07 -13.38
C ALA A 160 -16.26 0.49 -12.78
N LYS A 161 -16.45 0.56 -11.46
CA LYS A 161 -17.70 0.12 -10.80
C LYS A 161 -18.94 0.88 -11.30
N ARG A 162 -18.76 2.12 -11.75
CA ARG A 162 -19.83 3.00 -12.28
C ARG A 162 -20.04 2.88 -13.79
N GLY A 163 -19.37 1.94 -14.47
CA GLY A 163 -19.62 1.66 -15.88
C GLY A 163 -18.74 2.39 -16.89
N TYR A 164 -17.78 3.20 -16.44
CA TYR A 164 -16.88 3.93 -17.33
C TYR A 164 -15.83 3.02 -17.99
N ASP A 165 -15.37 3.36 -19.20
CA ASP A 165 -14.21 2.74 -19.87
C ASP A 165 -12.93 3.48 -19.45
N VAL A 166 -12.24 2.92 -18.45
CA VAL A 166 -11.11 3.58 -17.81
C VAL A 166 -9.79 3.07 -18.39
N THR A 167 -8.91 4.01 -18.77
CA THR A 167 -7.52 3.69 -19.12
C THR A 167 -6.56 4.46 -18.23
N ILE A 168 -5.68 3.74 -17.53
CA ILE A 168 -4.58 4.30 -16.75
C ILE A 168 -3.34 4.42 -17.65
N PHE A 169 -2.69 5.58 -17.62
CA PHE A 169 -1.39 5.83 -18.27
C PHE A 169 -0.30 5.95 -17.20
N GLU A 170 0.72 5.12 -17.28
CA GLU A 170 1.81 5.03 -16.30
C GLU A 170 3.16 5.23 -16.98
N ALA A 171 3.99 6.09 -16.39
CA ALA A 171 5.31 6.42 -16.91
C ALA A 171 6.30 5.26 -16.77
N PHE A 172 6.25 4.51 -15.66
CA PHE A 172 7.11 3.35 -15.44
C PHE A 172 6.63 2.12 -16.21
N HIS A 173 7.54 1.15 -16.33
CA HIS A 173 7.26 -0.17 -16.90
C HIS A 173 6.38 -1.06 -16.00
N LYS A 174 6.18 -0.68 -14.72
CA LYS A 174 5.30 -1.38 -13.78
C LYS A 174 4.34 -0.39 -13.09
N PRO A 175 3.04 -0.71 -13.00
CA PRO A 175 2.08 0.11 -12.28
C PRO A 175 2.19 -0.02 -10.76
N GLY A 176 1.62 0.94 -10.02
CA GLY A 176 1.53 0.94 -8.56
C GLY A 176 2.23 2.12 -7.88
N GLY A 177 2.99 2.93 -8.62
CA GLY A 177 3.69 4.11 -8.11
C GLY A 177 4.57 3.79 -6.88
N VAL A 178 4.44 4.60 -5.82
CA VAL A 178 5.22 4.45 -4.58
C VAL A 178 5.07 3.07 -3.93
N LEU A 179 3.96 2.37 -4.16
CA LEU A 179 3.74 1.01 -3.65
C LEU A 179 4.72 0.01 -4.26
N VAL A 180 5.23 0.29 -5.47
CA VAL A 180 6.18 -0.56 -6.19
C VAL A 180 7.60 -0.03 -6.09
N TYR A 181 7.87 1.23 -6.41
CA TYR A 181 9.25 1.75 -6.42
C TYR A 181 9.73 2.31 -5.06
N GLY A 182 8.81 2.70 -4.16
CA GLY A 182 9.15 3.41 -2.92
C GLY A 182 9.19 2.53 -1.69
N ILE A 183 8.05 1.96 -1.30
CA ILE A 183 7.91 1.19 -0.06
C ILE A 183 8.59 -0.18 -0.24
N PRO A 184 9.57 -0.59 0.57
CA PRO A 184 10.26 -1.85 0.34
C PRO A 184 9.42 -3.10 0.62
N GLU A 185 9.83 -4.21 0.03
CA GLU A 185 9.16 -5.52 0.13
C GLU A 185 9.06 -6.05 1.56
N PHE A 186 10.01 -5.66 2.42
CA PHE A 186 9.99 -6.03 3.84
C PHE A 186 8.85 -5.36 4.64
N ARG A 187 8.15 -4.37 4.06
CA ARG A 187 6.94 -3.73 4.60
C ARG A 187 5.70 -4.02 3.78
N LEU A 188 5.83 -4.08 2.45
CA LEU A 188 4.72 -4.26 1.52
C LEU A 188 5.15 -5.18 0.38
N SER A 189 4.63 -6.41 0.41
CA SER A 189 4.87 -7.39 -0.65
C SER A 189 4.40 -6.87 -2.01
N LYS A 190 5.25 -7.02 -3.04
CA LYS A 190 4.91 -6.59 -4.40
C LYS A 190 3.87 -7.49 -5.04
N GLU A 191 3.81 -8.75 -4.62
CA GLU A 191 2.76 -9.69 -5.02
C GLU A 191 1.37 -9.17 -4.62
N ILE A 192 1.24 -8.56 -3.44
CA ILE A 192 -0.03 -8.01 -2.96
C ILE A 192 -0.45 -6.83 -3.82
N VAL A 193 0.47 -5.92 -4.12
CA VAL A 193 0.20 -4.78 -5.01
C VAL A 193 -0.21 -5.26 -6.40
N GLN A 194 0.46 -6.31 -6.92
CA GLN A 194 0.10 -6.88 -8.21
C GLN A 194 -1.32 -7.48 -8.20
N LYS A 195 -1.72 -8.21 -7.16
CA LYS A 195 -3.09 -8.76 -7.04
C LYS A 195 -4.16 -7.69 -7.06
N GLU A 196 -3.93 -6.54 -6.40
CA GLU A 196 -4.86 -5.39 -6.44
C GLU A 196 -4.98 -4.80 -7.85
N ILE A 197 -3.87 -4.72 -8.58
CA ILE A 197 -3.84 -4.23 -9.96
C ILE A 197 -4.51 -5.23 -10.92
N ASP A 198 -4.30 -6.52 -10.70
CA ASP A 198 -4.93 -7.59 -11.48
C ASP A 198 -6.46 -7.58 -11.28
N ALA A 199 -6.94 -7.36 -10.05
CA ALA A 199 -8.36 -7.21 -9.76
C ALA A 199 -9.00 -6.04 -10.53
N LEU A 200 -8.31 -4.89 -10.61
CA LEU A 200 -8.77 -3.76 -11.44
C LEU A 200 -8.82 -4.11 -12.93
N THR A 201 -7.81 -4.83 -13.41
CA THR A 201 -7.74 -5.28 -14.81
C THR A 201 -8.88 -6.26 -15.12
N GLN A 202 -9.23 -7.14 -14.19
CA GLN A 202 -10.38 -8.04 -14.29
C GLN A 202 -11.73 -7.30 -14.29
N MET A 203 -11.81 -6.09 -13.74
CA MET A 203 -12.98 -5.19 -13.86
C MET A 203 -13.03 -4.45 -15.22
N GLY A 204 -12.05 -4.68 -16.09
CA GLY A 204 -11.95 -4.08 -17.42
C GLY A 204 -11.22 -2.73 -17.43
N VAL A 205 -10.50 -2.36 -16.36
CA VAL A 205 -9.58 -1.22 -16.40
C VAL A 205 -8.38 -1.57 -17.28
N LYS A 206 -8.05 -0.70 -18.23
CA LYS A 206 -6.86 -0.84 -19.08
C LYS A 206 -5.69 -0.09 -18.45
N ILE A 207 -4.49 -0.64 -18.53
CA ILE A 207 -3.27 0.02 -18.02
C ILE A 207 -2.23 0.04 -19.14
N GLN A 208 -1.78 1.24 -19.50
CA GLN A 208 -0.74 1.50 -20.49
C GLN A 208 0.51 1.97 -19.76
N THR A 209 1.52 1.10 -19.66
CA THR A 209 2.82 1.41 -19.04
C THR A 209 3.78 2.02 -20.06
N ASN A 210 4.89 2.59 -19.58
CA ASN A 210 5.88 3.29 -20.40
C ASN A 210 5.32 4.49 -21.18
N VAL A 211 4.26 5.12 -20.68
CA VAL A 211 3.65 6.32 -21.29
C VAL A 211 3.92 7.52 -20.39
N VAL A 212 4.82 8.39 -20.83
CA VAL A 212 5.09 9.66 -20.14
C VAL A 212 4.16 10.72 -20.72
N VAL A 213 3.00 10.94 -20.08
CA VAL A 213 2.08 12.00 -20.51
C VAL A 213 2.77 13.37 -20.35
N GLY A 214 2.66 14.20 -21.39
CA GLY A 214 3.44 15.43 -21.59
C GLY A 214 4.72 15.23 -22.44
N LYS A 215 5.07 13.99 -22.80
CA LYS A 215 6.14 13.68 -23.76
C LYS A 215 5.71 12.68 -24.83
N SER A 216 5.22 11.52 -24.41
CA SER A 216 4.76 10.45 -25.30
C SER A 216 3.40 10.76 -25.91
N ILE A 217 2.51 11.34 -25.11
CA ILE A 217 1.15 11.75 -25.46
C ILE A 217 0.87 13.04 -24.68
N LEU A 218 0.25 14.04 -25.30
CA LEU A 218 -0.19 15.28 -24.68
C LEU A 218 -1.61 15.16 -24.10
N ILE A 219 -1.94 16.02 -23.15
CA ILE A 219 -3.27 15.99 -22.52
C ILE A 219 -4.34 16.35 -23.55
N GLU A 220 -4.08 17.29 -24.46
CA GLU A 220 -5.01 17.67 -25.53
C GLU A 220 -5.33 16.50 -26.46
N GLU A 221 -4.34 15.66 -26.78
CA GLU A 221 -4.51 14.48 -27.64
C GLU A 221 -5.46 13.47 -26.97
N LEU A 222 -5.40 13.31 -25.64
CA LEU A 222 -6.33 12.43 -24.90
C LEU A 222 -7.80 12.83 -25.17
N PHE A 223 -8.10 14.12 -25.19
CA PHE A 223 -9.44 14.60 -25.49
C PHE A 223 -9.76 14.52 -26.99
N ASN A 224 -8.90 15.09 -27.83
CA ASN A 224 -9.21 15.36 -29.24
C ASN A 224 -9.03 14.14 -30.16
N GLU A 225 -8.08 13.26 -29.86
CA GLU A 225 -7.71 12.12 -30.72
C GLU A 225 -8.16 10.78 -30.14
N TYR A 226 -7.99 10.59 -28.83
CA TYR A 226 -8.36 9.34 -28.15
C TYR A 226 -9.81 9.31 -27.63
N GLY A 227 -10.48 10.46 -27.64
CA GLY A 227 -11.91 10.60 -27.31
C GLY A 227 -12.22 10.38 -25.83
N PHE A 228 -11.29 10.68 -24.93
CA PHE A 228 -11.55 10.68 -23.49
C PHE A 228 -12.43 11.87 -23.11
N SER A 229 -13.47 11.63 -22.32
CA SER A 229 -14.40 12.69 -21.87
C SER A 229 -13.92 13.39 -20.60
N ALA A 230 -13.00 12.77 -19.86
CA ALA A 230 -12.40 13.32 -18.66
C ALA A 230 -10.99 12.76 -18.45
N VAL A 231 -10.16 13.54 -17.74
CA VAL A 231 -8.81 13.17 -17.34
C VAL A 231 -8.66 13.40 -15.83
N PHE A 232 -8.22 12.38 -15.10
CA PHE A 232 -7.78 12.49 -13.71
C PHE A 232 -6.24 12.48 -13.65
N ILE A 233 -5.64 13.39 -12.89
CA ILE A 233 -4.18 13.49 -12.75
C ILE A 233 -3.77 13.06 -11.34
N GLY A 234 -3.13 11.90 -11.25
CA GLY A 234 -2.67 11.25 -10.01
C GLY A 234 -1.18 10.94 -10.03
N THR A 235 -0.35 11.85 -10.58
CA THR A 235 1.10 11.64 -10.79
C THR A 235 1.94 11.70 -9.51
N GLY A 236 1.36 12.17 -8.41
CA GLY A 236 2.04 12.29 -7.11
C GLY A 236 3.17 13.34 -7.11
N ALA A 237 4.02 13.26 -6.08
CA ALA A 237 5.17 14.15 -5.87
C ALA A 237 6.49 13.36 -5.95
N GLY A 238 6.87 12.95 -7.16
CA GLY A 238 7.99 12.04 -7.41
C GLY A 238 9.36 12.69 -7.59
N LEU A 239 9.46 14.02 -7.64
CA LEU A 239 10.73 14.72 -7.84
C LEU A 239 11.50 14.82 -6.51
N PRO A 240 12.79 14.43 -6.46
CA PRO A 240 13.60 14.58 -5.26
C PRO A 240 13.93 16.05 -4.99
N SER A 241 14.14 16.39 -3.72
CA SER A 241 14.71 17.67 -3.30
C SER A 241 16.10 17.44 -2.74
N PHE A 242 17.08 18.20 -3.22
CA PHE A 242 18.46 18.17 -2.73
C PHE A 242 18.72 19.36 -1.80
N LEU A 243 19.73 19.22 -0.92
CA LEU A 243 20.05 20.23 0.08
C LEU A 243 20.87 21.40 -0.49
N ASN A 244 21.43 21.25 -1.70
CA ASN A 244 22.31 22.22 -2.34
C ASN A 244 23.55 22.48 -1.48
N ILE A 245 24.19 21.42 -1.01
CA ILE A 245 25.41 21.48 -0.19
C ILE A 245 26.60 20.93 -0.97
N GLU A 246 27.81 21.33 -0.56
CA GLU A 246 29.04 20.83 -1.16
C GLU A 246 29.12 19.30 -1.07
N GLY A 247 29.50 18.65 -2.17
CA GLY A 247 29.67 17.20 -2.25
C GLY A 247 28.40 16.40 -2.53
N GLU A 248 27.24 17.02 -2.76
CA GLU A 248 25.99 16.30 -3.10
C GLU A 248 26.04 15.52 -4.43
N SER A 249 27.02 15.84 -5.29
CA SER A 249 27.27 15.13 -6.56
C SER A 249 28.42 14.12 -6.49
N TYR A 250 28.98 13.85 -5.29
CA TYR A 250 30.06 12.86 -5.14
C TYR A 250 29.55 11.42 -5.36
N ASN A 251 30.47 10.55 -5.80
CA ASN A 251 30.17 9.13 -5.95
C ASN A 251 29.73 8.52 -4.60
N GLY A 252 28.64 7.75 -4.64
CA GLY A 252 28.04 7.14 -3.46
C GLY A 252 26.98 8.02 -2.77
N VAL A 253 26.76 9.25 -3.23
CA VAL A 253 25.60 10.05 -2.82
C VAL A 253 24.40 9.68 -3.70
N TYR A 254 23.27 9.37 -3.05
CA TYR A 254 22.02 9.03 -3.71
C TYR A 254 20.90 9.94 -3.23
N SER A 255 19.97 10.26 -4.14
CA SER A 255 18.62 10.59 -3.68
C SER A 255 17.94 9.33 -3.14
N ALA A 256 17.11 9.46 -2.11
CA ALA A 256 16.35 8.31 -1.63
C ALA A 256 15.45 7.71 -2.72
N ASN A 257 14.95 8.55 -3.64
CA ASN A 257 14.17 8.11 -4.80
C ASN A 257 14.98 7.18 -5.69
N GLU A 258 16.21 7.55 -6.06
CA GLU A 258 17.08 6.69 -6.87
C GLU A 258 17.43 5.39 -6.12
N PHE A 259 17.86 5.51 -4.87
CA PHE A 259 18.28 4.37 -4.06
C PHE A 259 17.15 3.34 -3.91
N LEU A 260 15.96 3.80 -3.53
CA LEU A 260 14.79 2.93 -3.35
C LEU A 260 14.25 2.42 -4.69
N THR A 261 14.27 3.20 -5.77
CA THR A 261 13.87 2.70 -7.10
C THR A 261 14.80 1.58 -7.57
N ARG A 262 16.12 1.73 -7.42
CA ARG A 262 17.09 0.65 -7.73
C ARG A 262 16.80 -0.61 -6.93
N ILE A 263 16.55 -0.48 -5.62
CA ILE A 263 16.29 -1.63 -4.74
C ILE A 263 14.93 -2.28 -5.04
N ASN A 264 13.87 -1.49 -5.12
CA ASN A 264 12.51 -2.00 -5.09
C ASN A 264 11.96 -2.32 -6.47
N LEU A 265 12.13 -1.41 -7.43
CA LEU A 265 11.64 -1.57 -8.79
C LEU A 265 12.60 -2.44 -9.61
N MET A 266 13.90 -2.14 -9.52
CA MET A 266 14.93 -2.81 -10.30
C MET A 266 15.56 -4.02 -9.61
N LYS A 267 15.19 -4.30 -8.35
CA LYS A 267 15.66 -5.47 -7.59
C LYS A 267 17.17 -5.56 -7.43
N ALA A 268 17.87 -4.42 -7.37
CA ALA A 268 19.33 -4.35 -7.35
C ALA A 268 20.01 -5.11 -6.18
N TYR A 269 19.26 -5.48 -5.14
CA TYR A 269 19.73 -6.36 -4.07
C TYR A 269 19.96 -7.82 -4.52
N GLU A 270 19.50 -8.20 -5.71
CA GLU A 270 19.70 -9.52 -6.33
C GLU A 270 20.84 -9.51 -7.35
N PHE A 271 21.55 -8.39 -7.54
CA PHE A 271 22.72 -8.30 -8.42
C PHE A 271 23.77 -9.36 -8.02
N PRO A 272 24.37 -10.11 -8.97
CA PRO A 272 24.34 -9.94 -10.43
C PRO A 272 23.22 -10.70 -11.17
N ASN A 273 22.23 -11.27 -10.49
CA ASN A 273 21.12 -11.97 -11.15
C ASN A 273 20.16 -11.02 -11.89
N VAL A 274 20.27 -9.72 -11.61
CA VAL A 274 19.61 -8.63 -12.34
C VAL A 274 20.66 -7.64 -12.84
N ASP A 275 20.34 -6.91 -13.92
CA ASP A 275 21.31 -6.04 -14.58
C ASP A 275 21.62 -4.74 -13.82
N THR A 276 20.71 -4.30 -12.94
CA THR A 276 20.87 -3.01 -12.24
C THR A 276 21.77 -3.17 -11.01
N PRO A 277 22.94 -2.52 -10.96
CA PRO A 277 23.78 -2.53 -9.78
C PRO A 277 23.33 -1.48 -8.76
N ILE A 278 23.84 -1.63 -7.54
CA ILE A 278 23.75 -0.65 -6.46
C ILE A 278 25.05 -0.61 -5.67
N TYR A 279 25.52 0.60 -5.36
CA TYR A 279 26.69 0.77 -4.48
C TYR A 279 26.22 1.03 -3.06
N VAL A 280 26.76 0.26 -2.10
CA VAL A 280 26.55 0.47 -0.67
C VAL A 280 27.91 0.38 0.04
N GLY A 281 28.29 1.45 0.72
CA GLY A 281 29.49 1.48 1.54
C GLY A 281 29.31 0.75 2.86
N LYS A 282 30.42 0.48 3.57
CA LYS A 282 30.37 -0.13 4.91
C LYS A 282 29.63 0.76 5.92
N LYS A 283 29.83 2.08 5.84
CA LYS A 283 29.12 3.06 6.67
C LYS A 283 28.23 3.91 5.78
N VAL A 284 26.95 4.00 6.12
CA VAL A 284 25.95 4.74 5.36
C VAL A 284 25.33 5.81 6.24
N ALA A 285 25.26 7.04 5.72
CA ALA A 285 24.51 8.12 6.33
C ALA A 285 23.20 8.31 5.55
N VAL A 286 22.08 8.36 6.27
CA VAL A 286 20.77 8.68 5.70
C VAL A 286 20.29 9.99 6.30
N VAL A 287 20.03 10.98 5.45
CA VAL A 287 19.61 12.32 5.86
C VAL A 287 18.09 12.45 5.75
N GLY A 288 17.41 12.50 6.90
CA GLY A 288 15.96 12.65 7.00
C GLY A 288 15.36 11.87 8.18
N GLY A 289 14.10 12.16 8.53
CA GLY A 289 13.41 11.54 9.68
C GLY A 289 12.07 10.85 9.34
N GLY A 290 11.68 10.81 8.07
CA GLY A 290 10.42 10.21 7.63
C GLY A 290 10.52 8.73 7.29
N ASN A 291 9.40 8.14 6.85
CA ASN A 291 9.34 6.76 6.35
C ASN A 291 10.37 6.46 5.26
N VAL A 292 10.59 7.41 4.34
CA VAL A 292 11.58 7.29 3.25
C VAL A 292 13.00 7.10 3.81
N ALA A 293 13.37 7.85 4.86
CA ALA A 293 14.67 7.71 5.51
C ALA A 293 14.80 6.35 6.22
N MET A 294 13.75 5.91 6.92
CA MET A 294 13.74 4.59 7.58
C MET A 294 13.82 3.45 6.57
N ASP A 295 13.11 3.56 5.46
CA ASP A 295 13.10 2.56 4.40
C ASP A 295 14.48 2.49 3.70
N ALA A 296 15.10 3.64 3.41
CA ALA A 296 16.46 3.70 2.86
C ALA A 296 17.49 3.11 3.83
N ALA A 297 17.47 3.51 5.11
CA ALA A 297 18.41 3.01 6.12
C ALA A 297 18.29 1.49 6.31
N ARG A 298 17.06 0.97 6.44
CA ARG A 298 16.81 -0.46 6.60
C ARG A 298 17.18 -1.27 5.37
N SER A 299 17.08 -0.67 4.18
CA SER A 299 17.49 -1.30 2.93
C SER A 299 19.01 -1.33 2.80
N ALA A 300 19.70 -0.24 3.15
CA ALA A 300 21.17 -0.21 3.22
C ALA A 300 21.72 -1.23 4.22
N LYS A 301 21.09 -1.36 5.40
CA LYS A 301 21.45 -2.39 6.39
C LYS A 301 21.36 -3.81 5.83
N ARG A 302 20.32 -4.09 5.03
CA ARG A 302 20.13 -5.39 4.35
C ARG A 302 21.16 -5.69 3.27
N LEU A 303 21.77 -4.65 2.73
CA LEU A 303 22.86 -4.73 1.75
C LEU A 303 24.25 -4.82 2.41
N GLY A 304 24.31 -4.94 3.74
CA GLY A 304 25.56 -5.17 4.48
C GLY A 304 26.23 -3.94 5.06
N ALA A 305 25.55 -2.79 5.12
CA ALA A 305 26.06 -1.63 5.86
C ALA A 305 26.06 -1.88 7.39
N ASP A 306 27.00 -1.27 8.10
CA ASP A 306 27.15 -1.32 9.56
C ASP A 306 26.11 -0.45 10.28
#